data_AF-M5UQ90-F1
#
_entry.id   AF-M5UQ90-F1
#
_cell.length_a   1.000
_cell.length_b   1.000
_cell.length_c   1.000
_cell.angle_alpha   90.00
_cell.angle_beta   90.00
_cell.angle_gamma   90.00
#
_symmetry.space_group_name_H-M   'P 1'
#
loop_
_entity.id
_entity.type
_entity.pdbx_description
1 polymer ?
#
loop_
_entity_poly.entity_id
_entity_poly.type
_entity_poly.pdbx_seq_one_letter_code
_entity_poly.pdbx_strand_id
1 'polypeptide(L)'
;MTALPGLFFEWDGSLTWANQAGGWQIDATVFDDGTQVQYVDLHGRAATKEGCDLMNQRLNDLFDAWGDPAELRLMRLPDRRWQDLQQFAKESLSSD
;
A
#
# COMPACT_ATOMS: atom_id res chain seq x y z
N MET A 1 11.58 8.34 -11.57
CA MET A 1 11.00 8.20 -10.23
C MET A 1 9.89 9.23 -10.08
N THR A 2 8.65 8.77 -10.05
CA THR A 2 7.46 9.60 -9.84
C THR A 2 7.46 10.07 -8.40
N ALA A 3 7.36 11.37 -8.15
CA ALA A 3 7.23 11.87 -6.78
C ALA A 3 5.85 11.48 -6.24
N LEU A 4 5.79 10.91 -5.03
CA LEU A 4 4.57 10.52 -4.33
C LEU A 4 4.20 11.62 -3.32
N PRO A 5 3.34 12.59 -3.67
CA PRO A 5 3.12 13.77 -2.84
C PRO A 5 2.38 13.39 -1.55
N GLY A 6 2.86 13.88 -0.41
CA GLY A 6 2.28 13.59 0.90
C GLY A 6 2.69 12.23 1.49
N LEU A 7 3.57 11.48 0.82
CA LEU A 7 4.25 10.33 1.40
C LEU A 7 5.38 10.82 2.30
N PHE A 8 5.33 10.46 3.58
CA PHE A 8 6.35 10.82 4.58
C PHE A 8 7.04 9.56 5.08
N PHE A 9 8.37 9.60 5.14
CA PHE A 9 9.20 8.53 5.72
C PHE A 9 9.78 9.00 7.05
N GLU A 10 9.76 8.09 8.03
CA GLU A 10 10.46 8.22 9.29
C GLU A 10 11.77 7.43 9.26
N TRP A 11 12.64 7.71 10.23
CA TRP A 11 14.02 7.25 10.23
C TRP A 11 14.12 5.81 10.76
N ASP A 12 13.05 5.32 11.38
CA ASP A 12 12.89 3.96 11.88
C ASP A 12 12.37 2.98 10.82
N GLY A 13 12.23 3.42 9.56
CA GLY A 13 11.73 2.61 8.46
C GLY A 13 10.21 2.60 8.34
N SER A 14 9.49 3.36 9.16
CA SER A 14 8.06 3.58 8.98
C SER A 14 7.77 4.68 7.95
N LEU A 15 6.59 4.62 7.33
CA LEU A 15 6.07 5.65 6.45
C LEU A 15 4.58 5.85 6.68
N THR A 16 4.13 7.07 6.42
CA THR A 16 2.70 7.44 6.45
C THR A 16 2.36 8.18 5.17
N TRP A 17 1.27 7.78 4.55
CA TRP A 17 0.67 8.47 3.41
C TRP A 17 -0.80 8.68 3.67
N ALA A 18 -1.22 9.93 3.86
CA ALA A 18 -2.59 10.23 4.22
C ALA A 18 -3.10 11.46 3.50
N ASN A 19 -4.40 11.45 3.21
CA ASN A 19 -5.14 12.65 2.86
C ASN A 19 -6.45 12.68 3.66
N GLN A 20 -6.48 13.50 4.71
CA GLN A 20 -7.67 13.64 5.56
C GLN A 20 -8.89 14.12 4.78
N ALA A 21 -8.71 14.96 3.75
CA ALA A 21 -9.81 15.40 2.88
C ALA A 21 -10.28 14.29 1.93
N GLY A 22 -9.38 13.37 1.55
CA GLY A 22 -9.69 12.21 0.71
C GLY A 22 -10.22 11.00 1.49
N GLY A 23 -10.29 11.06 2.82
CA GLY A 23 -10.84 10.00 3.65
C GLY A 23 -10.06 8.69 3.65
N TRP A 24 -8.75 8.73 3.35
CA TRP A 24 -7.87 7.56 3.31
C TRP A 24 -6.51 7.82 3.99
N GLN A 25 -5.91 6.73 4.49
CA GLN A 25 -4.59 6.69 5.08
C GLN A 25 -3.94 5.32 4.83
N ILE A 26 -2.63 5.33 4.58
CA ILE A 26 -1.76 4.16 4.47
C ILE A 26 -0.60 4.37 5.43
N ASP A 27 -0.44 3.47 6.38
CA ASP A 27 0.76 3.37 7.23
C ASP A 27 1.57 2.17 6.75
N ALA A 28 2.90 2.27 6.74
CA ALA A 28 3.74 1.13 6.41
C ALA A 28 5.00 1.05 7.26
N THR A 29 5.56 -0.15 7.35
CA THR A 29 6.89 -0.41 7.92
C THR A 29 7.70 -1.23 6.93
N VAL A 30 8.89 -0.74 6.60
CA VAL A 30 9.85 -1.46 5.76
C VAL A 30 10.70 -2.36 6.65
N PHE A 31 10.80 -3.64 6.29
CA PHE A 31 11.67 -4.60 6.94
C PHE A 31 12.79 -5.01 5.98
N ASP A 32 14.03 -4.70 6.34
CA ASP A 32 15.24 -5.04 5.58
C ASP A 32 16.24 -5.83 6.45
N ASP A 33 17.27 -6.40 5.82
CA ASP A 33 18.35 -7.13 6.47
C ASP A 33 19.69 -6.36 6.49
N GLY A 34 19.66 -5.05 6.23
CA GLY A 34 20.82 -4.19 6.03
C GLY A 34 21.41 -4.23 4.62
N THR A 35 20.96 -5.16 3.77
CA THR A 35 21.42 -5.28 2.36
C THR A 35 20.29 -5.13 1.36
N GLN A 36 19.09 -5.61 1.68
CA GLN A 36 17.93 -5.51 0.81
C GLN A 36 16.61 -5.52 1.62
N VAL A 37 15.59 -4.88 1.06
CA VAL A 37 14.22 -4.94 1.59
C VAL A 37 13.71 -6.38 1.46
N GLN A 38 13.22 -6.93 2.57
CA GLN A 38 12.64 -8.27 2.63
C GLN A 38 11.13 -8.22 2.39
N TYR A 39 10.43 -7.32 3.09
CA TYR A 39 9.02 -7.06 2.89
C TYR A 39 8.63 -5.68 3.44
N VAL A 40 7.46 -5.20 3.02
CA VAL A 40 6.84 -3.99 3.56
C VAL A 40 5.48 -4.40 4.14
N ASP A 41 5.26 -4.08 5.41
CA ASP A 41 3.96 -4.25 6.05
C ASP A 41 3.12 -2.99 5.81
N LEU A 42 1.92 -3.14 5.24
CA LEU A 42 1.06 -2.04 4.79
C LEU A 42 -0.30 -2.13 5.49
N HIS A 43 -0.71 -1.02 6.11
CA HIS A 43 -2.00 -0.88 6.78
C HIS A 43 -2.80 0.25 6.12
N GLY A 44 -3.86 -0.11 5.42
CA GLY A 44 -4.79 0.84 4.80
C GLY A 44 -6.02 1.09 5.66
N ARG A 45 -6.47 2.34 5.72
CA ARG A 45 -7.76 2.73 6.33
C ARG A 45 -8.49 3.69 5.41
N ALA A 46 -9.77 3.44 5.18
CA ALA A 46 -10.67 4.32 4.45
C ALA A 46 -12.09 4.23 5.04
N ALA A 47 -12.80 5.36 5.09
CA ALA A 47 -14.12 5.44 5.72
C ALA A 47 -15.29 5.29 4.74
N THR A 48 -15.04 5.49 3.44
CA THR A 48 -16.06 5.46 2.38
C THR A 48 -15.57 4.63 1.19
N LYS A 49 -16.48 4.18 0.32
CA LYS A 49 -16.12 3.50 -0.93
C LYS A 49 -15.18 4.34 -1.79
N GLU A 50 -15.46 5.63 -1.91
CA GLU A 50 -14.60 6.60 -2.61
C GLU A 50 -13.19 6.67 -1.99
N GLY A 51 -13.10 6.65 -0.66
CA GLY A 51 -11.81 6.56 0.04
C GLY A 51 -11.06 5.26 -0.27
N CYS A 52 -11.76 4.13 -0.35
CA CYS A 52 -11.16 2.85 -0.75
C CYS A 52 -10.64 2.91 -2.20
N ASP A 53 -11.40 3.50 -3.11
CA ASP A 53 -11.02 3.64 -4.52
C ASP A 53 -9.76 4.52 -4.67
N LEU A 54 -9.72 5.65 -3.96
CA LEU A 54 -8.56 6.54 -3.91
C LEU A 54 -7.34 5.85 -3.28
N MET A 55 -7.54 5.10 -2.18
CA MET A 55 -6.47 4.34 -1.53
C MET A 55 -5.87 3.29 -2.49
N ASN A 56 -6.70 2.56 -3.22
CA ASN A 56 -6.25 1.58 -4.22
C ASN A 56 -5.46 2.25 -5.35
N GLN A 57 -5.91 3.42 -5.82
CA GLN A 57 -5.15 4.19 -6.81
C GLN A 57 -3.76 4.58 -6.28
N ARG A 58 -3.66 4.99 -5.02
CA ARG A 58 -2.39 5.38 -4.40
C ARG A 58 -1.47 4.19 -4.17
N LEU A 59 -2.02 3.03 -3.81
CA LEU A 59 -1.24 1.78 -3.77
C LEU A 59 -0.64 1.45 -5.14
N ASN A 60 -1.38 1.64 -6.23
CA ASN A 60 -0.80 1.46 -7.58
C ASN A 60 0.34 2.43 -7.84
N ASP A 61 0.17 3.73 -7.51
CA ASP A 61 1.24 4.74 -7.66
C ASP A 61 2.50 4.36 -6.86
N LEU A 62 2.33 3.82 -5.65
CA LEU A 62 3.43 3.33 -4.80
C LEU A 62 4.18 2.17 -5.46
N PHE A 63 3.44 1.21 -6.00
CA PHE A 63 3.99 0.01 -6.66
C PHE A 63 4.76 0.41 -7.92
N ASP A 64 4.18 1.27 -8.75
CA ASP A 64 4.82 1.80 -9.97
C ASP A 64 6.11 2.59 -9.65
N ALA A 65 6.18 3.23 -8.48
CA ALA A 65 7.37 3.96 -8.04
C ALA A 65 8.48 3.04 -7.51
N TRP A 66 8.13 1.87 -6.95
CA TRP A 66 9.05 0.94 -6.31
C TRP A 66 9.55 -0.18 -7.22
N GLY A 67 8.85 -0.53 -8.30
CA GLY A 67 9.31 -1.55 -9.23
C GLY A 67 8.27 -1.96 -10.26
N ASP A 68 8.48 -3.12 -10.88
CA ASP A 68 7.47 -3.75 -11.74
C ASP A 68 6.36 -4.36 -10.85
N PRO A 69 5.09 -3.91 -10.97
CA PRO A 69 3.97 -4.47 -10.22
C PRO A 69 3.79 -5.98 -10.41
N ALA A 70 4.26 -6.56 -11.53
CA ALA A 70 4.22 -8.00 -11.78
C ALA A 70 5.21 -8.81 -10.91
N GLU A 71 6.25 -8.16 -10.38
CA GLU A 71 7.26 -8.78 -9.51
C GLU A 71 6.91 -8.62 -8.02
N LEU A 72 6.04 -7.68 -7.68
CA LEU A 72 5.60 -7.40 -6.32
C LEU A 72 4.51 -8.37 -5.86
N ARG A 73 4.65 -8.90 -4.64
CA ARG A 73 3.68 -9.83 -4.03
C ARG A 73 3.09 -9.21 -2.76
N LEU A 74 1.78 -9.33 -2.59
CA LEU A 74 1.05 -8.88 -1.43
C LEU A 74 0.61 -10.08 -0.59
N MET A 75 0.69 -9.96 0.74
CA MET A 75 0.08 -10.92 1.65
C MET A 75 -1.05 -10.23 2.42
N ARG A 76 -2.28 -10.70 2.22
CA ARG A 76 -3.45 -10.15 2.93
C ARG A 76 -3.66 -10.89 4.25
N LEU A 77 -3.81 -10.14 5.34
CA LEU A 77 -4.20 -10.65 6.66
C LEU A 77 -5.70 -10.43 6.90
N PRO A 78 -6.41 -11.33 7.61
CA PRO A 78 -5.92 -12.52 8.31
C PRO A 78 -5.76 -13.76 7.43
N ASP A 79 -6.19 -13.71 6.16
CA ASP A 79 -6.29 -14.87 5.27
C ASP A 79 -4.94 -15.52 4.89
N ARG A 80 -3.81 -14.94 5.33
CA ARG A 80 -2.42 -15.45 5.20
C ARG A 80 -2.15 -16.12 3.85
N ARG A 81 -2.65 -15.51 2.79
CA ARG A 81 -2.45 -15.97 1.42
C ARG A 81 -1.76 -14.90 0.60
N TRP A 82 -0.81 -15.33 -0.21
CA TRP A 82 -0.16 -14.48 -1.21
C TRP A 82 -1.14 -14.18 -2.32
N GLN A 83 -1.23 -12.91 -2.71
CA GLN A 83 -2.06 -12.40 -3.78
C GLN A 83 -1.22 -11.42 -4.61
N ASP A 84 -1.50 -11.35 -5.91
CA ASP A 84 -1.03 -10.24 -6.73
C ASP A 84 -1.90 -8.98 -6.52
N LEU A 85 -1.44 -7.85 -7.04
CA LEU A 85 -2.12 -6.56 -6.92
C LEU A 85 -3.54 -6.56 -7.53
N GLN A 86 -3.75 -7.29 -8.63
CA GLN A 86 -5.04 -7.33 -9.31
C GLN A 86 -6.08 -8.12 -8.49
N GLN A 87 -5.66 -9.25 -7.91
CA GLN A 87 -6.48 -10.06 -7.02
C GLN A 87 -6.90 -9.26 -5.78
N PHE A 88 -5.95 -8.56 -5.16
CA PHE A 88 -6.23 -7.70 -4.01
C PHE A 88 -7.24 -6.59 -4.33
N ALA A 89 -7.03 -5.85 -5.43
CA ALA A 89 -7.91 -4.76 -5.84
C ALA A 89 -9.34 -5.26 -6.11
N LYS A 90 -9.47 -6.38 -6.84
CA LYS A 90 -10.77 -6.99 -7.16
C LYS A 90 -11.56 -7.34 -5.89
N GLU A 91 -10.91 -7.97 -4.92
CA GLU A 91 -11.56 -8.38 -3.67
C GLU A 91 -11.91 -7.20 -2.76
N SER A 92 -11.10 -6.14 -2.78
CA SER A 92 -11.33 -4.93 -1.98
C SER A 92 -12.54 -4.12 -2.49
N LEU A 93 -12.83 -4.20 -3.78
CA LEU A 93 -13.95 -3.51 -4.43
C LEU A 93 -15.28 -4.26 -4.32
N SER A 94 -15.23 -5.56 -4.05
CA SER A 94 -16.39 -6.48 -4.05
C SER A 94 -17.05 -6.70 -2.68
N SER A 95 -16.62 -6.00 -1.64
CA SER A 95 -17.28 -6.04 -0.33
C SER A 95 -18.53 -5.15 -0.34
N ASP A 96 -19.67 -5.73 -0.69
CA ASP A 96 -21.02 -5.28 -0.27
C ASP A 96 -21.37 -5.86 1.10
#